data_AF-A0A444MK87-F1
#
_entry.id   AF-A0A444MK87-F1
#
_cell.length_a   1.000
_cell.length_b   1.000
_cell.length_c   1.000
_cell.angle_alpha   90.00
_cell.angle_beta   90.00
_cell.angle_gamma   90.00
#
_symmetry.space_group_name_H-M   'P 1'
#
loop_
_entity.id
_entity.type
_entity.pdbx_description
1 polymer ?
#
loop_
_entity_poly.entity_id
_entity_poly.type
_entity_poly.pdbx_seq_one_letter_code
_entity_poly.pdbx_strand_id
1 'polypeptide(L)'
;MNRKLLIFFGLLALFTQACKLDPPIYGPPPKEDWSASFQPLGTGTFWKYVTNKEGGEPDSSVLTVTGEQPIIKDSTYHTIFSISRKNAGNGYVYVNDNIIKIRLFYADYNDNLEIEYYDNRAPVGGTWIAKITDSGLLEGFPARLIGTVKEVDATKVVNDITFPRVTHTQMLLQQNKGNGYQTFATYDYYIQMGVGVIQTNFVKTDGTDLGTVTIYSYDIKSNDIIVK
;
A
#
# COMPACT_ATOMS: atom_id res chain seq x y z
N MET A 1 -13.05 -18.06 -16.25
CA MET A 1 -12.96 -17.03 -15.18
C MET A 1 -13.99 -15.96 -15.47
N ASN A 2 -14.75 -15.48 -14.48
CA ASN A 2 -15.87 -14.55 -14.73
C ASN A 2 -15.36 -13.19 -15.20
N ARG A 3 -15.88 -12.69 -16.33
CA ARG A 3 -15.59 -11.33 -16.86
C ARG A 3 -15.91 -10.20 -15.86
N LYS A 4 -16.78 -10.47 -14.87
CA LYS A 4 -17.08 -9.55 -13.76
C LYS A 4 -15.86 -9.26 -12.86
N LEU A 5 -14.87 -10.15 -12.81
CA LEU A 5 -13.57 -9.95 -12.13
C LEU A 5 -12.67 -8.90 -12.82
N LEU A 6 -13.11 -8.35 -13.97
CA LEU A 6 -12.29 -7.55 -14.88
C LEU A 6 -12.99 -6.29 -15.42
N ILE A 7 -14.33 -6.27 -15.47
CA ILE A 7 -15.10 -5.20 -16.16
C ILE A 7 -15.87 -4.28 -15.18
N PHE A 8 -15.96 -4.62 -13.90
CA PHE A 8 -16.89 -3.96 -12.96
C PHE A 8 -16.36 -2.71 -12.22
N PHE A 9 -15.42 -1.97 -12.82
CA PHE A 9 -14.93 -0.68 -12.27
C PHE A 9 -15.37 0.57 -13.06
N GLY A 10 -16.04 0.41 -14.22
CA GLY A 10 -16.46 1.51 -15.09
C GLY A 10 -17.98 1.61 -15.32
N LEU A 11 -18.48 2.86 -15.37
CA LEU A 11 -19.83 3.31 -15.76
C LEU A 11 -21.00 2.87 -14.82
N LEU A 12 -22.00 3.69 -14.48
CA LEU A 12 -22.33 5.13 -14.63
C LEU A 12 -23.40 5.44 -13.52
N ALA A 13 -23.91 6.64 -13.21
CA ALA A 13 -23.87 7.96 -13.87
C ALA A 13 -24.17 9.12 -12.88
N LEU A 14 -24.00 10.35 -13.39
CA LEU A 14 -24.72 11.61 -13.06
C LEU A 14 -24.92 11.98 -11.57
N PHE A 15 -24.24 13.04 -11.13
CA PHE A 15 -24.85 14.38 -11.16
C PHE A 15 -23.79 15.49 -11.27
N THR A 16 -24.22 16.63 -11.78
CA THR A 16 -23.39 17.82 -12.04
C THR A 16 -22.99 18.54 -10.75
N GLN A 17 -21.69 18.76 -10.57
CA GLN A 17 -21.15 20.09 -10.27
C GLN A 17 -19.62 20.10 -10.42
N ALA A 18 -19.10 21.13 -11.09
CA ALA A 18 -17.67 21.38 -11.18
C ALA A 18 -17.17 21.92 -9.83
N CYS A 19 -16.81 21.03 -8.92
CA CYS A 19 -15.84 21.40 -7.89
C CYS A 19 -14.51 21.61 -8.59
N LYS A 20 -13.96 22.82 -8.51
CA LYS A 20 -12.55 23.04 -8.87
C LYS A 20 -11.73 22.03 -8.06
N LEU A 21 -10.81 21.31 -8.69
CA LEU A 21 -9.74 20.68 -7.92
C LEU A 21 -9.04 21.81 -7.15
N ASP A 22 -8.97 21.69 -5.83
CA ASP A 22 -7.98 22.44 -5.08
C ASP A 22 -6.61 22.16 -5.70
N PRO A 23 -5.74 23.18 -5.83
CA PRO A 23 -4.36 22.92 -6.24
C PRO A 23 -3.75 21.88 -5.29
N PRO A 24 -2.93 20.93 -5.77
CA PRO A 24 -2.36 19.90 -4.93
C PRO A 24 -1.65 20.54 -3.74
N ILE A 25 -2.15 20.25 -2.54
CA ILE A 25 -1.55 20.72 -1.29
C ILE A 25 -0.28 19.89 -1.08
N TYR A 26 0.80 20.34 -1.70
CA TYR A 26 2.14 19.83 -1.45
C TYR A 26 2.38 19.78 0.05
N GLY A 27 2.70 18.59 0.57
CA GLY A 27 3.15 18.46 1.95
C GLY A 27 4.40 19.32 2.17
N PRO A 28 4.69 19.75 3.40
CA PRO A 28 5.97 20.40 3.69
C PRO A 28 7.11 19.47 3.24
N PRO A 29 8.25 20.01 2.77
CA PRO A 29 9.40 19.18 2.43
C PRO A 29 9.79 18.30 3.63
N PRO A 30 10.30 17.06 3.41
CA PRO A 30 10.69 16.17 4.49
C PRO A 30 11.65 16.89 5.44
N LYS A 31 11.35 16.88 6.75
CA LYS A 31 12.24 17.46 7.74
C LYS A 31 13.50 16.60 7.88
N GLU A 32 14.62 17.24 8.24
CA GLU A 32 15.91 16.56 8.39
C GLU A 32 15.91 15.46 9.49
N ASP A 33 14.98 15.54 10.45
CA ASP A 33 14.85 14.65 11.61
C ASP A 33 13.99 13.39 11.39
N TRP A 34 13.40 13.18 10.21
CA TRP A 34 12.47 12.06 9.95
C TRP A 34 13.15 10.70 9.66
N SER A 35 14.22 10.37 10.38
CA SER A 35 15.08 9.20 10.12
C SER A 35 14.61 7.87 10.73
N ALA A 36 13.48 7.84 11.45
CA ALA A 36 13.18 6.72 12.35
C ALA A 36 12.39 5.54 11.73
N SER A 37 11.61 5.74 10.67
CA SER A 37 10.77 4.67 10.11
C SER A 37 10.40 4.92 8.65
N PHE A 38 10.31 3.84 7.87
CA PHE A 38 9.72 3.84 6.51
C PHE A 38 8.19 3.93 6.51
N GLN A 39 7.54 3.84 7.67
CA GLN A 39 6.10 4.03 7.83
C GLN A 39 5.82 4.67 9.21
N PRO A 40 5.74 6.02 9.29
CA PRO A 40 5.35 6.72 10.50
C PRO A 40 3.91 6.36 10.91
N LEU A 41 3.65 6.26 12.22
CA LEU A 41 2.37 5.81 12.76
C LEU A 41 1.91 6.64 13.99
N GLY A 42 2.27 7.93 14.05
CA GLY A 42 1.76 8.85 15.06
C GLY A 42 0.28 9.15 14.86
N THR A 43 -0.52 9.12 15.93
CA THR A 43 -1.97 9.43 15.89
C THR A 43 -2.23 10.78 15.20
N GLY A 44 -3.17 10.80 14.26
CA GLY A 44 -3.46 11.98 13.44
C GLY A 44 -2.49 12.22 12.27
N THR A 45 -1.49 11.35 12.07
CA THR A 45 -0.76 11.29 10.78
C THR A 45 -1.74 10.97 9.67
N PHE A 46 -1.63 11.65 8.53
CA PHE A 46 -2.40 11.31 7.35
C PHE A 46 -1.59 11.31 6.06
N TRP A 47 -2.09 10.55 5.09
CA TRP A 47 -1.65 10.53 3.70
C TRP A 47 -2.85 10.67 2.79
N LYS A 48 -2.71 11.44 1.71
CA LYS A 48 -3.71 11.56 0.66
C LYS A 48 -3.15 11.01 -0.64
N TYR A 49 -3.90 10.09 -1.25
CA TYR A 49 -3.51 9.39 -2.46
C TYR A 49 -4.53 9.60 -3.58
N VAL A 50 -4.04 9.73 -4.81
CA VAL A 50 -4.85 9.58 -6.01
C VAL A 50 -4.63 8.19 -6.58
N THR A 51 -5.71 7.51 -6.95
CA THR A 51 -5.71 6.21 -7.61
C THR A 51 -6.16 6.40 -9.04
N ASN A 52 -5.25 6.20 -10.00
CA ASN A 52 -5.53 6.18 -11.43
C ASN A 52 -5.61 4.71 -11.87
N LYS A 53 -6.62 4.35 -12.67
CA LYS A 53 -6.76 3.01 -13.26
C LYS A 53 -7.05 3.13 -14.73
N GLU A 54 -6.53 2.20 -15.54
CA GLU A 54 -6.86 2.17 -16.97
C GLU A 54 -8.38 2.08 -17.18
N GLY A 55 -8.93 2.96 -18.01
CA GLY A 55 -10.37 3.03 -18.28
C GLY A 55 -11.26 3.48 -17.10
N GLY A 56 -10.69 3.98 -15.99
CA GLY A 56 -11.42 4.44 -14.81
C GLY A 56 -11.16 5.90 -14.46
N GLU A 57 -12.19 6.57 -13.93
CA GLU A 57 -12.05 7.91 -13.34
C GLU A 57 -11.11 7.88 -12.12
N PRO A 58 -10.23 8.88 -11.93
CA PRO A 58 -9.38 8.99 -10.75
C PRO A 58 -10.20 9.05 -9.44
N ASP A 59 -9.86 8.21 -8.47
CA ASP A 59 -10.39 8.27 -7.09
C ASP A 59 -9.36 8.89 -6.14
N SER A 60 -9.83 9.56 -5.11
CA SER A 60 -9.01 10.20 -4.07
C SER A 60 -9.30 9.54 -2.73
N SER A 61 -8.26 9.10 -2.01
CA SER A 61 -8.38 8.55 -0.67
C SER A 61 -7.55 9.32 0.36
N VAL A 62 -8.02 9.34 1.60
CA VAL A 62 -7.31 9.83 2.78
C VAL A 62 -7.19 8.68 3.76
N LEU A 63 -5.95 8.37 4.16
CA LEU A 63 -5.62 7.39 5.18
C LEU A 63 -5.14 8.14 6.43
N THR A 64 -5.72 7.85 7.58
CA THR A 64 -5.42 8.55 8.86
C THR A 64 -5.16 7.54 9.97
N VAL A 65 -4.07 7.71 10.72
CA VAL A 65 -3.78 6.91 11.92
C VAL A 65 -4.74 7.30 13.05
N THR A 66 -5.53 6.35 13.55
CA THR A 66 -6.55 6.63 14.58
C THR A 66 -6.00 6.61 16.01
N GLY A 67 -4.86 5.95 16.24
CA GLY A 67 -4.27 5.73 17.56
C GLY A 67 -4.75 4.45 18.27
N GLU A 68 -5.74 3.74 17.72
CA GLU A 68 -6.12 2.40 18.18
C GLU A 68 -5.02 1.40 17.79
N GLN A 69 -4.69 0.49 18.72
CA GLN A 69 -3.63 -0.51 18.54
C GLN A 69 -4.12 -1.94 18.86
N PRO A 70 -4.86 -2.61 17.95
CA PRO A 70 -5.35 -3.96 18.20
C PRO A 70 -4.22 -5.00 18.13
N ILE A 71 -4.28 -5.99 19.02
CA ILE A 71 -3.43 -7.18 18.94
C ILE A 71 -4.09 -8.18 18.01
N ILE A 72 -3.44 -8.51 16.90
CA ILE A 72 -3.87 -9.49 15.91
C ILE A 72 -2.75 -10.52 15.79
N LYS A 73 -3.02 -11.77 16.19
CA LYS A 73 -2.04 -12.89 16.13
C LYS A 73 -0.69 -12.51 16.77
N ASP A 74 -0.75 -12.13 18.04
CA ASP A 74 0.40 -11.77 18.88
C ASP A 74 1.22 -10.57 18.38
N SER A 75 0.73 -9.86 17.36
CA SER A 75 1.35 -8.66 16.79
C SER A 75 0.46 -7.44 17.03
N THR A 76 1.03 -6.35 17.54
CA THR A 76 0.32 -5.08 17.74
C THR A 76 0.30 -4.31 16.42
N TYR A 77 -0.88 -4.17 15.82
CA TYR A 77 -1.08 -3.31 14.65
C TYR A 77 -1.48 -1.90 15.09
N HIS A 78 -1.40 -0.93 14.19
CA HIS A 78 -2.04 0.38 14.31
C HIS A 78 -3.24 0.42 13.35
N THR A 79 -4.39 0.88 13.83
CA THR A 79 -5.57 1.09 12.99
C THR A 79 -5.41 2.34 12.13
N ILE A 80 -5.57 2.17 10.81
CA ILE A 80 -5.64 3.23 9.81
C ILE A 80 -7.07 3.33 9.32
N PHE A 81 -7.74 4.45 9.58
CA PHE A 81 -9.02 4.74 8.95
C PHE A 81 -8.77 5.26 7.53
N SER A 82 -9.36 4.60 6.54
CA SER A 82 -9.31 4.99 5.14
C SER A 82 -10.68 5.47 4.68
N ILE A 83 -10.72 6.60 3.97
CA ILE A 83 -11.91 7.11 3.30
C ILE A 83 -11.58 7.49 1.85
N SER A 84 -12.37 7.01 0.89
CA SER A 84 -12.37 7.46 -0.51
C SER A 84 -13.76 7.94 -0.91
N ARG A 85 -13.96 8.34 -2.17
CA ARG A 85 -15.30 8.75 -2.67
C ARG A 85 -16.35 7.64 -2.60
N LYS A 86 -15.92 6.37 -2.54
CA LYS A 86 -16.81 5.20 -2.64
C LYS A 86 -16.89 4.36 -1.37
N ASN A 87 -15.81 4.32 -0.59
CA ASN A 87 -15.66 3.39 0.54
C ASN A 87 -15.07 4.11 1.76
N ALA A 88 -15.42 3.66 2.96
CA ALA A 88 -14.75 4.01 4.19
C ALA A 88 -14.58 2.77 5.07
N GLY A 89 -13.50 2.67 5.83
CA GLY A 89 -13.25 1.54 6.71
C GLY A 89 -11.84 1.49 7.30
N ASN A 90 -11.62 0.55 8.21
CA ASN A 90 -10.34 0.34 8.87
C ASN A 90 -9.46 -0.63 8.06
N GLY A 91 -8.22 -0.24 7.84
CA GLY A 91 -7.10 -1.14 7.60
C GLY A 91 -6.18 -1.16 8.83
N TYR A 92 -5.24 -2.09 8.86
CA TYR A 92 -4.30 -2.25 9.96
C TYR A 92 -2.87 -2.26 9.41
N VAL A 93 -1.95 -1.57 10.08
CA VAL A 93 -0.53 -1.52 9.70
C VAL A 93 0.32 -2.03 10.85
N TYR A 94 1.21 -2.99 10.56
CA TYR A 94 2.22 -3.45 11.50
C TYR A 94 3.59 -2.96 11.03
N VAL A 95 4.37 -2.42 11.96
CA VAL A 95 5.76 -1.99 11.77
C VAL A 95 6.57 -2.56 12.93
N ASN A 96 7.73 -3.13 12.61
CA ASN A 96 8.83 -3.28 13.56
C ASN A 96 10.14 -2.82 12.90
N ASP A 97 11.27 -3.00 13.57
CA ASP A 97 12.59 -2.57 13.08
C ASP A 97 12.99 -3.13 11.71
N ASN A 98 12.34 -4.21 11.25
CA ASN A 98 12.70 -4.96 10.06
C ASN A 98 11.62 -4.96 8.98
N ILE A 99 10.37 -5.25 9.35
CA ILE A 99 9.27 -5.55 8.41
C ILE A 99 8.12 -4.56 8.54
N ILE A 100 7.46 -4.30 7.41
CA ILE A 100 6.21 -3.53 7.37
C ILE A 100 5.14 -4.33 6.65
N LYS A 101 3.96 -4.41 7.28
CA LYS A 101 2.79 -5.10 6.75
C LYS A 101 1.57 -4.19 6.72
N ILE A 102 0.77 -4.32 5.68
CA ILE A 102 -0.64 -3.90 5.70
C ILE A 102 -1.55 -5.12 5.81
N ARG A 103 -2.66 -4.98 6.53
CA ARG A 103 -3.70 -5.98 6.68
C ARG A 103 -5.07 -5.35 6.48
N LEU A 104 -5.90 -5.94 5.63
CA LEU A 104 -7.21 -5.42 5.25
C LEU A 104 -8.20 -6.54 4.94
N PHE A 105 -9.46 -6.36 5.34
CA PHE A 105 -10.53 -7.28 4.96
C PHE A 105 -10.91 -7.06 3.49
N TYR A 106 -11.01 -8.15 2.72
CA TYR A 106 -11.37 -8.11 1.31
C TYR A 106 -12.67 -8.88 1.07
N ALA A 107 -13.76 -8.14 0.86
CA ALA A 107 -15.11 -8.69 0.84
C ALA A 107 -15.34 -9.80 -0.21
N ASP A 108 -14.72 -9.69 -1.40
CA ASP A 108 -14.88 -10.68 -2.47
C ASP A 108 -14.32 -12.06 -2.10
N TYR A 109 -13.32 -12.11 -1.20
CA TYR A 109 -12.73 -13.34 -0.67
C TYR A 109 -13.29 -13.73 0.71
N ASN A 110 -14.02 -12.81 1.36
CA ASN A 110 -14.47 -12.92 2.74
C ASN A 110 -13.34 -13.30 3.73
N ASP A 111 -12.14 -12.76 3.49
CA ASP A 111 -10.92 -13.04 4.27
C ASP A 111 -10.08 -11.76 4.45
N ASN A 112 -9.13 -11.80 5.38
CA ASN A 112 -8.14 -10.74 5.57
C ASN A 112 -6.91 -11.02 4.70
N LEU A 113 -6.61 -10.09 3.81
CA LEU A 113 -5.34 -10.07 3.09
C LEU A 113 -4.28 -9.39 3.97
N GLU A 114 -3.09 -9.97 4.05
CA GLU A 114 -1.92 -9.41 4.73
C GLU A 114 -0.75 -9.36 3.73
N ILE A 115 -0.20 -8.16 3.54
CA ILE A 115 0.87 -7.89 2.56
C ILE A 115 2.07 -7.32 3.30
N GLU A 116 3.11 -8.14 3.44
CA GLU A 116 4.44 -7.75 3.92
C GLU A 116 5.23 -7.13 2.76
N TYR A 117 5.07 -5.81 2.58
CA TYR A 117 5.59 -5.09 1.41
C TYR A 117 7.01 -4.55 1.59
N TYR A 118 7.60 -4.70 2.79
CA TYR A 118 8.96 -4.27 3.11
C TYR A 118 9.59 -5.21 4.13
N ASP A 119 10.84 -5.59 3.88
CA ASP A 119 11.72 -6.31 4.82
C ASP A 119 13.17 -5.82 4.59
N ASN A 120 13.74 -5.08 5.55
CA ASN A 120 15.10 -4.54 5.43
C ASN A 120 16.22 -5.57 5.67
N ARG A 121 15.88 -6.78 6.10
CA ARG A 121 16.85 -7.90 6.25
C ARG A 121 17.28 -8.44 4.89
N ALA A 122 16.46 -8.22 3.86
CA ALA A 122 16.81 -8.51 2.48
C ALA A 122 17.69 -7.37 1.91
N PRO A 123 18.92 -7.66 1.45
CA PRO A 123 19.72 -6.68 0.71
C PRO A 123 19.09 -6.38 -0.66
N VAL A 124 19.61 -5.39 -1.40
CA VAL A 124 19.23 -5.16 -2.80
C VAL A 124 19.42 -6.45 -3.62
N GLY A 125 18.39 -6.85 -4.36
CA GLY A 125 18.31 -8.13 -5.09
C GLY A 125 17.93 -9.33 -4.22
N GLY A 126 17.93 -9.20 -2.90
CA GLY A 126 17.46 -10.20 -1.94
C GLY A 126 15.94 -10.32 -1.93
N THR A 127 15.44 -11.49 -1.49
CA THR A 127 14.03 -11.84 -1.51
C THR A 127 13.53 -12.41 -0.19
N TRP A 128 12.22 -12.28 0.06
CA TRP A 128 11.52 -12.92 1.19
C TRP A 128 10.21 -13.55 0.71
N ILE A 129 9.66 -14.47 1.50
CA ILE A 129 8.37 -15.14 1.21
C ILE A 129 7.42 -14.89 2.37
N ALA A 130 6.25 -14.31 2.07
CA ALA A 130 5.19 -14.06 3.03
C ALA A 130 3.89 -14.78 2.64
N LYS A 131 3.04 -15.07 3.62
CA LYS A 131 1.66 -15.53 3.38
C LYS A 131 0.80 -14.32 3.01
N ILE A 132 -0.13 -14.50 2.07
CA ILE A 132 -1.10 -13.46 1.68
C ILE A 132 -2.35 -13.44 2.57
N THR A 133 -2.65 -14.54 3.27
CA THR A 133 -3.78 -14.68 4.19
C THR A 133 -3.38 -15.48 5.42
N ASP A 134 -4.26 -15.53 6.41
CA ASP A 134 -4.06 -16.26 7.65
C ASP A 134 -3.85 -17.76 7.47
N SER A 135 -4.55 -18.35 6.50
CA SER A 135 -4.45 -19.75 6.10
C SER A 135 -3.30 -20.02 5.13
N GLY A 136 -2.78 -18.97 4.45
CA GLY A 136 -1.92 -19.12 3.28
C GLY A 136 -2.67 -19.60 2.04
N LEU A 137 -4.00 -19.51 2.04
CA LEU A 137 -4.86 -19.82 0.89
C LEU A 137 -5.51 -18.54 0.36
N LEU A 138 -5.62 -18.41 -0.96
CA LEU A 138 -6.42 -17.40 -1.65
C LEU A 138 -7.38 -18.13 -2.58
N GLU A 139 -8.68 -17.82 -2.51
CA GLU A 139 -9.75 -18.55 -3.23
C GLU A 139 -9.71 -20.09 -3.02
N GLY A 140 -9.24 -20.54 -1.85
CA GLY A 140 -9.07 -21.97 -1.53
C GLY A 140 -7.79 -22.63 -2.08
N PHE A 141 -6.95 -21.91 -2.83
CA PHE A 141 -5.68 -22.41 -3.37
C PHE A 141 -4.49 -21.87 -2.58
N PRO A 142 -3.41 -22.66 -2.34
CA PRO A 142 -2.19 -22.16 -1.72
C PRO A 142 -1.63 -20.94 -2.43
N ALA A 143 -1.36 -19.88 -1.68
CA ALA A 143 -0.95 -18.58 -2.20
C ALA A 143 0.11 -17.92 -1.30
N ARG A 144 1.01 -17.17 -1.93
CA ARG A 144 2.15 -16.51 -1.26
C ARG A 144 2.56 -15.23 -1.99
N LEU A 145 3.15 -14.31 -1.25
CA LEU A 145 3.92 -13.20 -1.79
C LEU A 145 5.39 -13.59 -1.83
N ILE A 146 6.09 -13.26 -2.91
CA ILE A 146 7.55 -13.18 -2.94
C ILE A 146 7.93 -11.71 -3.04
N GLY A 147 8.53 -11.16 -1.99
CA GLY A 147 9.08 -9.81 -2.00
C GLY A 147 10.51 -9.79 -2.52
N THR A 148 10.92 -8.66 -3.10
CA THR A 148 12.29 -8.40 -3.56
C THR A 148 12.63 -6.93 -3.33
N VAL A 149 13.78 -6.62 -2.73
CA VAL A 149 14.29 -5.25 -2.71
C VAL A 149 14.92 -4.96 -4.07
N LYS A 150 14.38 -3.98 -4.80
CA LYS A 150 14.81 -3.63 -6.16
C LYS A 150 15.85 -2.52 -6.14
N GLU A 151 15.67 -1.53 -5.28
CA GLU A 151 16.49 -0.32 -5.19
C GLU A 151 16.38 0.26 -3.77
N VAL A 152 17.44 0.90 -3.26
CA VAL A 152 17.44 1.65 -1.99
C VAL A 152 18.10 3.01 -2.21
N ASP A 153 17.81 3.96 -1.32
CA ASP A 153 18.34 5.33 -1.34
C ASP A 153 18.11 6.10 -2.66
N ALA A 154 17.10 5.70 -3.43
CA ALA A 154 16.72 6.36 -4.66
C ALA A 154 16.15 7.77 -4.42
N THR A 155 16.17 8.59 -5.46
CA THR A 155 15.40 9.84 -5.52
C THR A 155 14.29 9.70 -6.56
N LYS A 156 13.05 9.98 -6.17
CA LYS A 156 11.87 9.82 -7.02
C LYS A 156 11.02 11.09 -7.02
N VAL A 157 10.51 11.49 -8.17
CA VAL A 157 9.50 12.56 -8.27
C VAL A 157 8.13 11.92 -8.41
N VAL A 158 7.17 12.32 -7.58
CA VAL A 158 5.77 11.84 -7.61
C VAL A 158 4.85 13.03 -7.37
N ASN A 159 3.92 13.30 -8.29
CA ASN A 159 3.01 14.46 -8.26
C ASN A 159 3.75 15.78 -7.94
N ASP A 160 4.83 16.03 -8.69
CA ASP A 160 5.75 17.18 -8.57
C ASP A 160 6.49 17.34 -7.22
N ILE A 161 6.33 16.41 -6.27
CA ILE A 161 7.11 16.33 -5.03
C ILE A 161 8.34 15.45 -5.25
N THR A 162 9.52 15.93 -4.86
CA THR A 162 10.76 15.15 -4.87
C THR A 162 10.98 14.45 -3.54
N PHE A 163 11.16 13.13 -3.58
CA PHE A 163 11.32 12.23 -2.44
C PHE A 163 12.73 11.59 -2.47
N PRO A 164 13.64 11.93 -1.53
CA PRO A 164 14.98 11.35 -1.43
C PRO A 164 15.09 10.32 -0.30
N ARG A 165 15.80 9.20 -0.52
CA ARG A 165 15.79 7.99 0.35
C ARG A 165 14.53 7.14 0.16
N VAL A 166 14.23 6.85 -1.10
CA VAL A 166 13.17 5.93 -1.51
C VAL A 166 13.73 4.52 -1.65
N THR A 167 13.09 3.55 -1.01
CA THR A 167 13.27 2.12 -1.29
C THR A 167 12.19 1.67 -2.26
N HIS A 168 12.59 0.94 -3.31
CA HIS A 168 11.67 0.22 -4.21
C HIS A 168 11.66 -1.25 -3.82
N THR A 169 10.49 -1.78 -3.45
CA THR A 169 10.25 -3.21 -3.31
C THR A 169 9.26 -3.70 -4.37
N GLN A 170 9.46 -4.94 -4.82
CA GLN A 170 8.56 -5.63 -5.75
C GLN A 170 7.98 -6.87 -5.08
N MET A 171 6.66 -7.00 -5.11
CA MET A 171 5.93 -8.15 -4.60
C MET A 171 5.32 -8.94 -5.76
N LEU A 172 5.72 -10.21 -5.89
CA LEU A 172 5.10 -11.16 -6.81
C LEU A 172 4.07 -11.96 -6.05
N LEU A 173 2.79 -11.76 -6.35
CA LEU A 173 1.71 -12.54 -5.74
C LEU A 173 1.49 -13.81 -6.58
N GLN A 174 1.69 -14.97 -5.93
CA GLN A 174 1.68 -16.28 -6.56
C GLN A 174 0.59 -17.18 -5.97
N GLN A 175 0.04 -18.06 -6.81
CA GLN A 175 -0.98 -19.05 -6.44
C GLN A 175 -0.64 -20.40 -7.06
N ASN A 176 -0.93 -21.50 -6.37
CA ASN A 176 -0.73 -22.87 -6.86
C ASN A 176 -2.08 -23.55 -7.09
N LYS A 177 -2.45 -23.72 -8.37
CA LYS A 177 -3.70 -24.41 -8.79
C LYS A 177 -3.48 -25.88 -9.20
N GLY A 178 -2.42 -26.51 -8.68
CA GLY A 178 -2.06 -27.91 -8.94
C GLY A 178 -0.76 -28.10 -9.74
N ASN A 179 -0.32 -27.08 -10.47
CA ASN A 179 0.86 -27.12 -11.34
C ASN A 179 2.07 -26.35 -10.77
N GLY A 180 2.13 -26.16 -9.45
CA GLY A 180 3.12 -25.32 -8.78
C GLY A 180 2.70 -23.84 -8.71
N TYR A 181 3.52 -23.03 -8.05
CA TYR A 181 3.25 -21.60 -7.87
C TYR A 181 3.49 -20.82 -9.17
N GLN A 182 2.46 -20.12 -9.64
CA GLN A 182 2.52 -19.18 -10.75
C GLN A 182 2.23 -17.77 -10.24
N THR A 183 3.00 -16.79 -10.67
CA THR A 183 2.69 -15.37 -10.45
C THR A 183 1.41 -15.02 -11.23
N PHE A 184 0.53 -14.22 -10.63
CA PHE A 184 -0.66 -13.68 -11.31
C PHE A 184 -0.76 -12.15 -11.26
N ALA A 185 -0.09 -11.52 -10.28
CA ALA A 185 0.02 -10.06 -10.17
C ALA A 185 1.39 -9.66 -9.58
N THR A 186 1.87 -8.51 -10.01
CA THR A 186 3.07 -7.83 -9.54
C THR A 186 2.67 -6.48 -8.95
N TYR A 187 3.24 -6.15 -7.80
CA TYR A 187 3.02 -4.91 -7.08
C TYR A 187 4.37 -4.26 -6.81
N ASP A 188 4.60 -3.05 -7.32
CA ASP A 188 5.83 -2.30 -7.09
C ASP A 188 5.55 -1.16 -6.10
N TYR A 189 6.14 -1.21 -4.91
CA TYR A 189 6.01 -0.20 -3.87
C TYR A 189 7.24 0.69 -3.84
N TYR A 190 7.02 2.01 -3.86
CA TYR A 190 8.04 3.02 -3.61
C TYR A 190 7.77 3.63 -2.24
N ILE A 191 8.72 3.48 -1.32
CA ILE A 191 8.56 3.74 0.11
C ILE A 191 9.63 4.74 0.53
N GLN A 192 9.21 5.91 0.99
CA GLN A 192 10.07 7.00 1.40
C GLN A 192 10.31 6.94 2.91
N MET A 193 11.58 6.93 3.34
CA MET A 193 11.93 7.07 4.75
C MET A 193 11.33 8.35 5.34
N GLY A 194 10.66 8.22 6.48
CA GLY A 194 10.00 9.35 7.16
C GLY A 194 8.63 9.73 6.62
N VAL A 195 8.17 9.15 5.50
CA VAL A 195 6.85 9.44 4.92
C VAL A 195 5.96 8.21 4.89
N GLY A 196 6.40 7.08 4.32
CA GLY A 196 5.50 5.97 3.98
C GLY A 196 5.59 5.59 2.50
N VAL A 197 4.63 4.79 2.04
CA VAL A 197 4.43 4.53 0.60
C VAL A 197 4.14 5.85 -0.13
N ILE A 198 4.92 6.18 -1.15
CA ILE A 198 4.70 7.37 -2.00
C ILE A 198 4.06 7.00 -3.34
N GLN A 199 4.28 5.78 -3.81
CA GLN A 199 3.67 5.25 -5.03
C GLN A 199 3.54 3.73 -4.94
N THR A 200 2.45 3.19 -5.48
CA THR A 200 2.32 1.76 -5.80
C THR A 200 1.83 1.57 -7.23
N ASN A 201 2.50 0.72 -8.00
CA ASN A 201 2.07 0.29 -9.33
C ASN A 201 1.55 -1.15 -9.26
N PHE A 202 0.54 -1.47 -10.05
CA PHE A 202 -0.16 -2.75 -10.01
C PHE A 202 -0.26 -3.33 -11.42
N VAL A 203 0.34 -4.48 -11.70
CA VAL A 203 0.38 -5.07 -13.05
C VAL A 203 0.04 -6.55 -13.01
N LYS A 204 -0.78 -7.04 -13.95
CA LYS A 204 -1.05 -8.48 -14.11
C LYS A 204 0.11 -9.18 -14.82
N THR A 205 0.19 -10.50 -14.66
CA THR A 205 1.20 -11.32 -15.35
C THR A 205 1.05 -11.35 -16.88
N ASP A 206 -0.10 -10.93 -17.43
CA ASP A 206 -0.31 -10.69 -18.86
C ASP A 206 0.12 -9.28 -19.34
N GLY A 207 0.63 -8.44 -18.43
CA GLY A 207 1.04 -7.06 -18.71
C GLY A 207 -0.07 -6.02 -18.55
N THR A 208 -1.31 -6.40 -18.23
CA THR A 208 -2.41 -5.44 -18.03
C THR A 208 -2.11 -4.53 -16.83
N ASP A 209 -2.19 -3.22 -17.02
CA ASP A 209 -2.13 -2.23 -15.94
C ASP A 209 -3.41 -2.31 -15.09
N LEU A 210 -3.25 -2.50 -13.78
CA LEU A 210 -4.35 -2.48 -12.82
C LEU A 210 -4.49 -1.12 -12.12
N GLY A 211 -3.58 -0.21 -12.42
CA GLY A 211 -3.55 1.17 -11.98
C GLY A 211 -2.26 1.54 -11.25
N THR A 212 -2.24 2.79 -10.83
CA THR A 212 -1.18 3.40 -10.03
C THR A 212 -1.83 4.22 -8.92
N VAL A 213 -1.29 4.09 -7.71
CA VAL A 213 -1.62 4.93 -6.55
C VAL A 213 -0.45 5.85 -6.30
N THR A 214 -0.65 7.17 -6.26
CA THR A 214 0.41 8.16 -5.95
C THR A 214 -0.01 9.10 -4.82
N ILE A 215 0.94 9.41 -3.92
CA ILE A 215 0.76 10.39 -2.86
C ILE A 215 0.71 11.80 -3.45
N TYR A 216 -0.17 12.66 -2.95
CA TYR A 216 -0.21 14.09 -3.35
C TYR A 216 -0.20 15.06 -2.17
N SER A 217 -0.42 14.58 -0.94
CA SER A 217 -0.40 15.39 0.27
C SER A 217 -0.23 14.49 1.49
N TYR A 218 0.41 14.98 2.55
CA TYR A 218 0.57 14.28 3.82
C TYR A 218 0.87 15.24 4.97
N ASP A 219 0.68 14.77 6.19
CA ASP A 219 1.12 15.42 7.43
C ASP A 219 1.54 14.31 8.40
N ILE A 220 2.83 14.28 8.73
CA ILE A 220 3.41 13.24 9.59
C ILE A 220 3.47 13.75 11.02
N LYS A 221 2.80 13.03 11.93
CA LYS A 221 2.98 13.21 13.37
C LYS A 221 4.08 12.28 13.83
N SER A 222 5.05 12.83 14.57
CA SER A 222 6.00 12.03 15.31
C SER A 222 5.24 11.12 16.26
N ASN A 223 5.53 9.81 16.22
CA ASN A 223 5.41 9.02 17.43
C ASN A 223 6.36 9.63 18.47
N ASP A 224 5.93 9.75 19.72
CA ASP A 224 6.89 9.76 20.83
C ASP A 224 7.59 8.41 20.80
N ILE A 225 8.79 8.37 20.23
CA ILE A 225 9.50 7.11 19.99
C ILE A 225 10.00 6.61 21.35
N ILE A 226 9.28 5.64 21.92
CA ILE A 226 9.84 4.79 22.96
C ILE A 226 10.87 3.87 22.30
N VAL A 227 12.08 4.40 22.12
CA VAL A 227 13.27 3.58 21.92
C VAL A 227 13.43 2.75 23.20
N LYS A 228 13.46 1.42 23.06
CA LYS A 228 13.87 0.49 24.12
C LYS A 228 15.23 -0.08 23.80
#